data_AF-A0A950H4E3-F1
#
_entry.id   AF-A0A950H4E3-F1
#
_cell.length_a   1.000
_cell.length_b   1.000
_cell.length_c   1.000
_cell.angle_alpha   90.00
_cell.angle_beta   90.00
_cell.angle_gamma   90.00
#
_symmetry.space_group_name_H-M   'P 1'
#
loop_
_entity.id
_entity.type
_entity.pdbx_description
1 polymer ?
#
loop_
_entity_poly.entity_id
_entity_poly.type
_entity_poly.pdbx_seq_one_letter_code
_entity_poly.pdbx_strand_id
1 'polypeptide(L)'
;MKPFVAFVVGFCLSASAASALAGPPLRPLMRQWKSDVARVEPMFSGAARYDEADLRRVLSGFVGDSQQIEANVAGRGAEAAAFKGRFAQFRADAADVLASLGSREAARGKFAHLRSECAACHDLFAN
;
A
#
# COMPACT_ATOMS: atom_id res chain seq x y z
N MET A 1 8.45 -27.45 -56.99
CA MET A 1 9.44 -27.70 -55.92
C MET A 1 9.23 -26.65 -54.82
N LYS A 2 8.93 -27.09 -53.58
CA LYS A 2 9.07 -26.34 -52.32
C LYS A 2 10.24 -26.99 -51.55
N PRO A 3 11.05 -26.26 -50.76
CA PRO A 3 10.75 -26.05 -49.33
C PRO A 3 11.08 -24.62 -48.82
N PHE A 4 10.26 -23.98 -47.98
CA PHE A 4 10.33 -23.96 -46.49
C PHE A 4 11.69 -23.54 -45.91
N VAL A 5 11.82 -22.31 -45.37
CA VAL A 5 12.69 -21.84 -44.25
C VAL A 5 12.28 -20.38 -43.93
N ALA A 6 12.12 -19.85 -42.71
CA ALA A 6 11.89 -20.39 -41.38
C ALA A 6 11.22 -19.27 -40.56
N PHE A 7 10.31 -19.71 -39.71
CA PHE A 7 9.74 -19.01 -38.57
C PHE A 7 10.87 -18.62 -37.61
N VAL A 8 11.01 -17.33 -37.25
CA VAL A 8 11.67 -16.95 -35.98
C VAL A 8 10.71 -16.05 -35.23
N VAL A 9 9.96 -16.73 -34.37
CA VAL A 9 9.18 -16.16 -33.28
C VAL A 9 10.16 -15.46 -32.35
N GLY A 10 10.17 -14.13 -32.40
CA GLY A 10 10.76 -13.30 -31.36
C GLY A 10 9.84 -13.28 -30.15
N PHE A 11 9.77 -14.40 -29.42
CA PHE A 11 9.14 -14.49 -28.12
C PHE A 11 10.02 -13.71 -27.14
N CYS A 12 9.79 -12.40 -27.01
CA CYS A 12 10.28 -11.66 -25.86
C CYS A 12 9.50 -12.17 -24.65
N LEU A 13 10.03 -13.24 -24.05
CA LEU A 13 9.83 -13.60 -22.66
C LEU A 13 10.26 -12.41 -21.80
N SER A 14 9.39 -11.41 -21.68
CA SER A 14 9.34 -10.60 -20.47
C SER A 14 8.83 -11.54 -19.38
N ALA A 15 9.73 -12.37 -18.86
CA ALA A 15 9.56 -13.02 -17.59
C ALA A 15 9.37 -11.92 -16.56
N SER A 16 8.12 -11.57 -16.28
CA SER A 16 7.73 -10.92 -15.04
C SER A 16 8.08 -11.93 -13.96
N ALA A 17 9.35 -11.93 -13.55
CA ALA A 17 9.79 -12.54 -12.33
C ALA A 17 8.97 -11.83 -11.25
N ALA A 18 7.89 -12.48 -10.82
CA ALA A 18 7.18 -12.10 -9.62
C ALA A 18 8.20 -12.21 -8.50
N SER A 19 8.85 -11.09 -8.21
CA SER A 19 9.82 -10.97 -7.14
C SER A 19 9.06 -11.29 -5.87
N ALA A 20 9.26 -12.49 -5.33
CA ALA A 20 8.79 -12.86 -4.00
C ALA A 20 9.59 -12.01 -3.01
N LEU A 21 9.14 -10.77 -2.79
CA LEU A 21 9.64 -9.86 -1.78
C LEU A 21 9.37 -10.53 -0.42
N ALA A 22 10.33 -11.30 0.08
CA ALA A 22 10.20 -11.94 1.37
C ALA A 22 10.19 -10.85 2.44
N GLY A 23 9.02 -10.60 3.03
CA GLY A 23 8.76 -9.74 4.18
C GLY A 23 7.74 -10.42 5.12
N PRO A 24 7.26 -9.76 6.20
CA PRO A 24 6.16 -10.29 7.00
C PRO A 24 4.99 -10.68 6.09
N PRO A 25 4.16 -11.67 6.46
CA PRO A 25 3.05 -12.08 5.61
C PRO A 25 2.11 -10.89 5.42
N LEU A 26 2.20 -10.27 4.23
CA LEU A 26 1.48 -9.04 3.90
C LEU A 26 -0.04 -9.27 3.92
N ARG A 27 -0.49 -10.47 3.53
CA ARG A 27 -1.92 -10.81 3.44
C ARG A 27 -2.68 -10.60 4.76
N PRO A 28 -2.25 -11.15 5.91
CA PRO A 28 -2.83 -10.83 7.22
C PRO A 28 -2.91 -9.33 7.52
N LEU A 29 -1.81 -8.59 7.31
CA LEU A 29 -1.76 -7.14 7.56
C LEU A 29 -2.77 -6.40 6.67
N MET A 30 -2.80 -6.70 5.38
CA MET A 30 -3.73 -6.06 4.44
C MET A 30 -5.20 -6.34 4.78
N ARG A 31 -5.53 -7.54 5.29
CA ARG A 31 -6.89 -7.84 5.77
C ARG A 31 -7.25 -7.01 7.01
N GLN A 32 -6.31 -6.89 7.95
CA GLN A 32 -6.50 -6.07 9.15
C GLN A 32 -6.69 -4.60 8.76
N TRP A 33 -5.82 -4.07 7.89
CA TRP A 33 -5.92 -2.70 7.40
C TRP A 33 -7.23 -2.41 6.68
N LYS A 34 -7.71 -3.34 5.84
CA LYS A 34 -9.04 -3.21 5.21
C LYS A 34 -10.15 -3.09 6.24
N SER A 35 -10.12 -3.91 7.29
CA SER A 35 -11.09 -3.85 8.40
C SER A 35 -10.99 -2.54 9.16
N ASP A 36 -9.77 -2.07 9.45
CA ASP A 36 -9.53 -0.82 10.14
C ASP A 36 -10.02 0.38 9.35
N VAL A 37 -9.70 0.45 8.05
CA VAL A 37 -10.20 1.51 7.16
C VAL A 37 -11.73 1.51 7.10
N ALA A 38 -12.37 0.35 6.94
CA ALA A 38 -13.83 0.25 6.92
C ALA A 38 -14.48 0.73 8.23
N ARG A 39 -13.81 0.52 9.37
CA ARG A 39 -14.26 0.98 10.68
C ARG A 39 -14.12 2.50 10.85
N VAL A 40 -13.00 3.09 10.41
CA VAL A 40 -12.71 4.51 10.68
C VAL A 40 -13.21 5.47 9.61
N GLU A 41 -13.39 5.03 8.37
CA GLU A 41 -13.88 5.87 7.26
C GLU A 41 -15.22 6.57 7.56
N PRO A 42 -16.23 5.92 8.15
CA PRO A 42 -17.47 6.58 8.57
C PRO A 42 -17.27 7.77 9.53
N MET A 43 -16.20 7.76 10.32
CA MET A 43 -15.90 8.86 11.27
C MET A 43 -15.50 10.14 10.54
N PHE A 44 -14.83 10.01 9.38
CA PHE A 44 -14.42 11.15 8.56
C PHE A 44 -15.56 11.70 7.68
N SER A 45 -16.50 10.85 7.26
CA SER A 45 -17.69 11.27 6.50
C SER A 45 -18.81 11.83 7.39
N GLY A 46 -18.75 11.61 8.70
CA GLY A 46 -19.79 11.98 9.66
C GLY A 46 -20.91 10.96 9.81
N ALA A 47 -20.82 9.82 9.13
CA ALA A 47 -21.73 8.68 9.30
C ALA A 47 -21.53 7.94 10.64
N ALA A 48 -20.40 8.16 11.32
CA ALA A 48 -20.14 7.68 12.68
C ALA A 48 -19.59 8.81 13.58
N ARG A 49 -19.67 8.60 14.91
CA ARG A 49 -19.04 9.48 15.89
C ARG A 49 -17.53 9.52 15.64
N TYR A 50 -16.95 10.72 15.67
CA TYR A 50 -15.51 10.89 15.56
C TYR A 50 -14.84 10.54 16.87
N ASP A 51 -14.00 9.51 16.83
CA ASP A 51 -13.25 8.99 17.96
C ASP A 51 -11.75 9.15 17.69
N GLU A 52 -11.17 10.22 18.23
CA GLU A 52 -9.74 10.50 18.05
C GLU A 52 -8.84 9.38 18.59
N ALA A 53 -9.25 8.71 19.67
CA ALA A 53 -8.44 7.65 20.27
C ALA A 53 -8.38 6.41 19.37
N ASP A 54 -9.52 6.00 18.79
CA ASP A 54 -9.55 4.88 17.84
C ASP A 54 -8.80 5.22 16.55
N LEU A 55 -8.98 6.44 16.03
CA LEU A 55 -8.26 6.94 14.86
C LEU A 55 -6.75 6.93 15.10
N ARG A 56 -6.30 7.42 16.26
CA ARG A 56 -4.89 7.43 16.64
C ARG A 56 -4.33 6.01 16.75
N ARG A 57 -5.06 5.10 17.37
CA ARG A 57 -4.65 3.69 17.46
C ARG A 57 -4.47 3.05 16.09
N VAL A 58 -5.43 3.23 15.19
CA VAL A 58 -5.38 2.68 13.82
C VAL A 58 -4.23 3.25 13.03
N LEU A 59 -4.11 4.57 12.97
CA LEU A 59 -3.08 5.23 12.16
C LEU A 59 -1.67 4.96 12.70
N SER A 60 -1.49 4.89 14.02
CA SER A 60 -0.21 4.45 14.60
C SER A 60 0.12 3.00 14.24
N GLY A 61 -0.88 2.13 14.16
CA GLY A 61 -0.73 0.77 13.65
C GLY A 61 -0.24 0.75 12.20
N PHE A 62 -0.85 1.54 11.33
CA PHE A 62 -0.42 1.70 9.93
C PHE A 62 1.02 2.20 9.82
N VAL A 63 1.42 3.18 10.62
CA VAL A 63 2.80 3.68 10.68
C VAL A 63 3.78 2.57 11.07
N GLY A 64 3.49 1.83 12.14
CA GLY A 64 4.35 0.76 12.64
C GLY A 64 4.48 -0.41 11.66
N ASP A 65 3.35 -0.88 11.14
CA ASP A 65 3.31 -1.96 10.15
C ASP A 65 4.05 -1.57 8.86
N SER A 66 3.91 -0.33 8.39
CA SER A 66 4.62 0.17 7.21
C SER A 66 6.13 0.19 7.40
N GLN A 67 6.59 0.66 8.57
CA GLN A 67 8.01 0.63 8.93
C GLN A 67 8.54 -0.81 8.99
N GLN A 68 7.75 -1.74 9.53
CA GLN A 68 8.12 -3.16 9.57
C GLN A 68 8.19 -3.76 8.17
N ILE A 69 7.25 -3.44 7.27
CA ILE A 69 7.28 -3.90 5.89
C ILE A 69 8.54 -3.36 5.18
N GLU A 70 8.80 -2.07 5.29
CA GLU A 70 9.96 -1.41 4.68
C GLU A 70 11.29 -2.08 5.11
N ALA A 71 11.42 -2.35 6.41
CA ALA A 71 12.60 -3.00 6.98
C ALA A 71 12.78 -4.45 6.53
N ASN A 72 11.68 -5.17 6.31
CA ASN A 72 11.70 -6.61 6.05
C ASN A 72 11.60 -6.98 4.58
N VAL A 73 11.24 -6.06 3.67
CA VAL A 73 11.22 -6.35 2.22
C VAL A 73 12.62 -6.76 1.75
N ALA A 74 12.75 -8.05 1.45
CA ALA A 74 13.90 -8.63 0.80
C ALA A 74 13.89 -8.33 -0.71
N GLY A 75 15.09 -8.33 -1.31
CA GLY A 75 15.27 -8.01 -2.72
C GLY A 75 16.14 -6.77 -2.91
N ARG A 76 16.81 -6.73 -4.07
CA ARG A 76 17.66 -5.61 -4.50
C ARG A 76 17.23 -5.24 -5.91
N GLY A 77 17.23 -3.94 -6.23
CA GLY A 77 16.83 -3.44 -7.54
C GLY A 77 15.65 -2.48 -7.48
N ALA A 78 15.24 -1.99 -8.66
CA ALA A 78 14.27 -0.91 -8.79
C ALA A 78 12.88 -1.27 -8.24
N GLU A 79 12.42 -2.51 -8.43
CA GLU A 79 11.11 -2.95 -7.94
C GLU A 79 11.04 -2.97 -6.39
N ALA A 80 12.05 -3.56 -5.73
CA ALA A 80 12.12 -3.57 -4.28
C ALA A 80 12.26 -2.16 -3.69
N ALA A 81 13.01 -1.27 -4.36
CA ALA A 81 13.12 0.13 -3.97
C ALA A 81 11.79 0.89 -4.15
N ALA A 82 11.07 0.67 -5.24
CA ALA A 82 9.76 1.25 -5.49
C ALA A 82 8.72 0.77 -4.45
N PHE A 83 8.71 -0.52 -4.15
CA PHE A 83 7.82 -1.08 -3.12
C PHE A 83 8.11 -0.48 -1.74
N LYS A 84 9.38 -0.42 -1.32
CA LYS A 84 9.76 0.27 -0.07
C LYS A 84 9.33 1.73 -0.06
N GLY A 85 9.56 2.44 -1.17
CA GLY A 85 9.15 3.83 -1.33
C GLY A 85 7.65 4.06 -1.14
N ARG A 86 6.80 3.13 -1.60
CA ARG A 86 5.35 3.21 -1.37
C ARG A 86 4.99 3.12 0.11
N PHE A 87 5.59 2.20 0.86
CA PHE A 87 5.36 2.09 2.31
C PHE A 87 5.96 3.25 3.09
N ALA A 88 7.09 3.82 2.63
CA ALA A 88 7.66 5.03 3.21
C ALA A 88 6.73 6.23 3.05
N GLN A 89 6.18 6.43 1.84
CA GLN A 89 5.23 7.49 1.53
C GLN A 89 3.94 7.32 2.35
N PHE A 90 3.33 6.13 2.30
CA PHE A 90 2.12 5.84 3.08
C PHE A 90 2.33 6.05 4.59
N ARG A 91 3.50 5.69 5.12
CA ARG A 91 3.87 5.95 6.53
C ARG A 91 3.91 7.45 6.84
N ALA A 92 4.49 8.26 5.94
CA ALA A 92 4.52 9.71 6.10
C ALA A 92 3.10 10.30 6.06
N ASP A 93 2.28 9.88 5.09
CA ASP A 93 0.90 10.34 4.97
C ASP A 93 0.05 9.96 6.20
N ALA A 94 0.23 8.75 6.74
CA ALA A 94 -0.45 8.31 7.95
C ALA A 94 -0.05 9.15 9.18
N ALA A 95 1.23 9.53 9.29
CA ALA A 95 1.72 10.45 10.32
C ALA A 95 1.13 11.86 10.15
N ASP A 96 0.91 12.31 8.93
CA ASP A 96 0.26 13.59 8.63
C ASP A 96 -1.23 13.60 9.00
N VAL A 97 -1.93 12.48 8.81
CA VAL A 97 -3.30 12.32 9.34
C VAL A 97 -3.28 12.37 10.86
N LEU A 98 -2.38 11.63 11.52
CA LEU A 98 -2.22 11.61 12.98
C LEU A 98 -2.05 13.02 13.56
N ALA A 99 -1.17 13.83 12.95
CA ALA A 99 -0.92 15.20 13.39
C ALA A 99 -2.14 16.13 13.24
N SER A 100 -3.14 15.72 12.45
CA SER A 100 -4.32 16.54 12.12
C SER A 100 -5.59 16.09 12.85
N LEU A 101 -5.52 15.03 13.67
CA LEU A 101 -6.72 14.42 14.26
C LEU A 101 -7.53 15.34 15.19
N GLY A 102 -6.93 16.41 15.70
CA GLY A 102 -7.64 17.43 16.49
C GLY A 102 -8.75 18.16 15.72
N SER A 103 -8.80 18.02 14.39
CA SER A 103 -9.91 18.51 13.55
C SER A 103 -10.31 17.45 12.52
N ARG A 104 -11.58 17.00 12.59
CA ARG A 104 -12.15 16.07 11.60
C ARG A 104 -11.97 16.58 10.17
N GLU A 105 -12.24 17.87 9.95
CA GLU A 105 -12.15 18.48 8.63
C GLU A 105 -10.72 18.46 8.09
N ALA A 106 -9.75 18.87 8.92
CA ALA A 106 -8.34 18.85 8.55
C ALA A 106 -7.83 17.43 8.26
N ALA A 107 -8.25 16.46 9.07
CA ALA A 107 -7.85 15.06 8.91
C ALA A 107 -8.55 14.36 7.73
N ARG A 108 -9.77 14.74 7.38
CA ARG A 108 -10.57 14.09 6.32
C ARG A 108 -9.87 14.11 4.96
N GLY A 109 -9.40 15.27 4.53
CA GLY A 109 -8.71 15.40 3.23
C GLY A 109 -7.44 14.55 3.18
N LYS A 110 -6.66 14.56 4.25
CA LYS A 110 -5.42 13.76 4.38
C LYS A 110 -5.71 12.26 4.42
N PHE A 111 -6.76 11.84 5.12
CA PHE A 111 -7.17 10.43 5.14
C PHE A 111 -7.65 9.95 3.76
N ALA A 112 -8.35 10.80 3.00
CA ALA A 112 -8.72 10.48 1.62
C ALA A 112 -7.48 10.30 0.72
N HIS A 113 -6.46 11.15 0.87
CA HIS A 113 -5.18 10.99 0.18
C HIS A 113 -4.46 9.69 0.59
N LEU A 114 -4.36 9.41 1.89
CA LEU A 114 -3.78 8.17 2.40
C LEU A 114 -4.45 6.93 1.79
N ARG A 115 -5.78 6.95 1.63
CA ARG A 115 -6.52 5.87 0.95
C ARG A 115 -6.19 5.75 -0.53
N SER A 116 -5.94 6.86 -1.24
CA SER A 116 -5.53 6.80 -2.64
C SER A 116 -4.16 6.13 -2.82
N GLU A 117 -3.24 6.28 -1.85
CA GLU A 117 -1.95 5.58 -1.88
C GLU A 117 -2.11 4.05 -1.77
N CYS A 118 -3.13 3.56 -1.04
CA CYS A 118 -3.45 2.13 -1.03
C CYS A 118 -3.79 1.61 -2.44
N ALA A 119 -4.64 2.32 -3.17
CA ALA A 119 -5.03 1.95 -4.53
C ALA A 119 -3.82 2.00 -5.47
N ALA A 120 -3.04 3.08 -5.41
CA ALA A 120 -1.89 3.28 -6.26
C ALA A 120 -0.75 2.28 -6.00
N CYS A 121 -0.66 1.71 -4.79
CA CYS A 121 0.24 0.59 -4.49
C CYS A 121 -0.30 -0.73 -5.06
N HIS A 122 -1.60 -1.02 -4.88
CA HIS A 122 -2.21 -2.24 -5.41
C HIS A 122 -2.15 -2.33 -6.94
N ASP A 123 -2.38 -1.22 -7.65
CA ASP A 123 -2.30 -1.18 -9.13
C ASP A 123 -0.90 -1.54 -9.67
N LEU A 124 0.14 -1.33 -8.88
CA LEU A 124 1.52 -1.62 -9.26
C LEU A 124 1.96 -3.04 -8.89
N PHE A 125 1.51 -3.55 -7.74
CA PHE A 125 2.13 -4.71 -7.10
C PHE A 125 1.16 -5.86 -6.77
N ALA A 126 -0.15 -5.67 -6.92
CA ALA A 126 -1.17 -6.67 -6.58
C ALA A 126 -1.93 -7.24 -7.80
N ASN A 127 -1.34 -7.11 -8.99
CA ASN A 127 -1.87 -7.58 -10.28
C ASN A 127 -1.86 -9.10 -10.41
#